data_AF-A0A2E6S892-F1
#
_entry.id   AF-A0A2E6S892-F1
#
_cell.length_a   1.000
_cell.length_b   1.000
_cell.length_c   1.000
_cell.angle_alpha   90.00
_cell.angle_beta   90.00
_cell.angle_gamma   90.00
#
_symmetry.space_group_name_H-M   'P 1'
#
loop_
_entity.id
_entity.type
_entity.pdbx_description
1 polymer ?
#
loop_
_entity_poly.entity_id
_entity_poly.type
_entity_poly.pdbx_seq_one_letter_code
_entity_poly.pdbx_strand_id
1 'polypeptide(L)'
;MKSLALSLTASLCLPLAAQTKQGEDPGEQAPRPSSPLTKEIPREKTNPEKASRALERAQRLQAEKLSAREARLAEARRKARAKAEAIKKGTLDVAKLVVPSESAPDKELPGTWILESESLGRSLTEQFQKAAGRGMAFTLDKLTGDYLAEINSDKSKIIVHWKDWKMESVAKRDDFKVALAVSVTGKQEYTIVKLTSGKAPESRKILLELSKDETKSQSFFQGARIRSKVDLPALASGHWSINEGILHLQGIKQKVPWKFKRATKEQEP
;
A
#
# COMPACT_ATOMS: atom_id res chain seq x y z
N MET A 1 31.51 13.36 -22.48
CA MET A 1 30.69 12.21 -22.88
C MET A 1 31.05 10.99 -22.04
N LYS A 2 30.24 10.67 -21.02
CA LYS A 2 30.17 9.34 -20.38
C LYS A 2 28.73 9.18 -19.88
N SER A 3 28.00 8.29 -20.54
CA SER A 3 26.63 7.89 -20.22
C SER A 3 26.64 6.87 -19.09
N LEU A 4 25.90 7.14 -18.01
CA LEU A 4 25.52 6.16 -17.00
C LEU A 4 24.00 6.05 -17.02
N ALA A 5 23.54 4.98 -17.66
CA ALA A 5 22.17 4.52 -17.58
C ALA A 5 21.91 3.97 -16.17
N LEU A 6 20.84 4.45 -15.52
CA LEU A 6 20.27 3.77 -14.37
C LEU A 6 18.77 3.55 -14.60
N SER A 7 18.41 2.28 -14.58
CA SER A 7 17.09 1.69 -14.76
C SER A 7 16.09 2.15 -13.68
N LEU A 8 14.95 2.69 -14.11
CA LEU A 8 13.72 2.72 -13.30
C LEU A 8 12.88 1.49 -13.64
N THR A 9 12.83 0.53 -12.72
CA THR A 9 11.84 -0.54 -12.72
C THR A 9 10.85 -0.32 -11.57
N ALA A 10 9.69 0.23 -11.90
CA ALA A 10 8.42 -0.06 -11.23
C ALA A 10 7.28 0.24 -12.20
N SER A 11 6.60 -0.83 -12.61
CA SER A 11 5.70 -0.98 -13.75
C SER A 11 4.49 -0.03 -13.79
N LEU A 12 4.36 0.67 -14.91
CA LEU A 12 3.07 1.07 -15.49
C LEU A 12 2.85 0.21 -16.75
N CYS A 13 2.31 -1.00 -16.59
CA CYS A 13 1.85 -1.79 -17.73
C CYS A 13 0.35 -1.51 -17.97
N LEU A 14 0.05 -0.77 -19.04
CA LEU A 14 -1.29 -0.62 -19.61
C LEU A 14 -1.46 -1.68 -20.71
N PRO A 15 -2.51 -2.52 -20.70
CA PRO A 15 -2.82 -3.36 -21.86
C PRO A 15 -3.59 -2.52 -22.90
N LEU A 16 -2.95 -2.29 -24.05
CA LEU A 16 -3.59 -1.79 -25.26
C LEU A 16 -4.18 -3.00 -26.00
N ALA A 17 -5.49 -3.22 -25.87
CA ALA A 17 -6.22 -4.14 -26.72
C ALA A 17 -6.82 -3.33 -27.88
N ALA A 18 -6.30 -3.53 -29.09
CA ALA A 18 -6.98 -3.19 -30.33
C ALA A 18 -6.74 -4.34 -31.31
N GLN A 19 -7.67 -5.29 -31.33
CA GLN A 19 -7.82 -6.25 -32.42
C GLN A 19 -8.48 -5.53 -33.59
N THR A 20 -7.79 -5.47 -34.73
CA THR A 20 -8.41 -5.24 -36.03
C THR A 20 -9.08 -6.52 -36.52
N LYS A 21 -10.38 -6.40 -36.83
CA LYS A 21 -11.19 -7.38 -37.55
C LYS A 21 -10.87 -7.36 -39.05
N GLN A 22 -10.86 -8.53 -39.69
CA GLN A 22 -11.35 -8.88 -41.04
C GLN A 22 -10.79 -10.27 -41.38
N GLY A 23 -11.53 -11.26 -41.87
CA GLY A 23 -12.92 -11.38 -42.29
C GLY A 23 -13.19 -12.84 -42.74
N GLU A 24 -14.47 -13.12 -42.94
CA GLU A 24 -15.08 -14.22 -43.73
C GLU A 24 -15.08 -15.68 -43.20
N ASP A 25 -16.28 -16.25 -43.32
CA ASP A 25 -16.81 -17.58 -42.98
C ASP A 25 -17.17 -18.27 -44.33
N PRO A 26 -17.77 -19.48 -44.39
CA PRO A 26 -17.42 -20.81 -43.90
C PRO A 26 -17.11 -21.79 -45.07
N GLY A 27 -16.48 -22.94 -44.84
CA GLY A 27 -16.49 -24.03 -45.83
C GLY A 27 -15.49 -25.17 -45.63
N GLU A 28 -16.02 -26.39 -45.58
CA GLU A 28 -15.40 -27.66 -46.00
C GLU A 28 -14.36 -28.40 -45.13
N GLN A 29 -14.89 -29.45 -44.49
CA GLN A 29 -14.37 -30.83 -44.32
C GLN A 29 -12.88 -31.07 -44.00
N ALA A 30 -12.71 -31.75 -42.85
CA ALA A 30 -11.46 -32.30 -42.33
C ALA A 30 -10.83 -33.38 -43.24
N PRO A 31 -9.49 -33.39 -43.36
CA PRO A 31 -8.74 -34.60 -43.64
C PRO A 31 -8.15 -35.17 -42.34
N ARG A 32 -8.41 -36.46 -42.09
CA ARG A 32 -7.77 -37.26 -41.03
C ARG A 32 -6.26 -37.35 -41.27
N PRO A 33 -5.39 -37.06 -40.29
CA PRO A 33 -4.00 -37.49 -40.36
C PRO A 33 -3.89 -38.97 -39.98
N SER A 34 -3.29 -39.74 -40.90
CA SER A 34 -2.92 -41.14 -40.80
C SER A 34 -1.95 -41.42 -39.63
N SER A 35 -2.17 -42.52 -38.91
CA SER A 35 -1.28 -43.06 -37.88
C SER A 35 0.16 -43.25 -38.37
N PRO A 36 1.19 -42.82 -37.62
CA PRO A 36 2.56 -43.25 -37.88
C PRO A 36 2.86 -44.58 -37.17
N LEU A 37 3.33 -45.51 -37.99
CA LEU A 37 3.90 -46.82 -37.69
C LEU A 37 4.94 -46.78 -36.55
N THR A 38 4.71 -47.54 -35.49
CA THR A 38 5.66 -47.76 -34.39
C THR A 38 6.91 -48.46 -34.92
N LYS A 39 8.06 -47.77 -34.97
CA LYS A 39 9.36 -48.41 -35.18
C LYS A 39 9.90 -48.87 -33.83
N GLU A 40 10.13 -50.18 -33.67
CA GLU A 40 10.80 -50.75 -32.52
C GLU A 40 12.25 -50.24 -32.43
N ILE A 41 12.67 -49.82 -31.24
CA ILE A 41 14.04 -49.38 -30.94
C ILE A 41 14.92 -50.62 -30.73
N PRO A 42 16.10 -50.76 -31.39
CA PRO A 42 17.01 -51.85 -31.10
C PRO A 42 17.55 -51.74 -29.66
N ARG A 43 17.38 -52.79 -28.86
CA ARG A 43 18.02 -52.90 -27.53
C ARG A 43 19.53 -53.13 -27.71
N GLU A 44 20.30 -52.06 -27.66
CA GLU A 44 21.75 -52.14 -27.47
C GLU A 44 22.02 -52.67 -26.05
N LYS A 45 22.81 -53.75 -25.94
CA LYS A 45 23.19 -54.32 -24.63
C LYS A 45 24.12 -53.34 -23.92
N THR A 46 23.56 -52.50 -23.05
CA THR A 46 24.33 -51.55 -22.25
C THR A 46 25.23 -52.32 -21.29
N ASN A 47 26.54 -52.14 -21.43
CA ASN A 47 27.54 -52.74 -20.55
C ASN A 47 27.36 -52.19 -19.12
N PRO A 48 27.10 -53.04 -18.10
CA PRO A 48 26.71 -52.60 -16.74
C PRO A 48 27.73 -51.68 -16.07
N GLU A 49 29.03 -51.82 -16.38
CA GLU A 49 30.07 -50.91 -15.85
C GLU A 49 29.97 -49.48 -16.39
N LYS A 50 29.59 -49.31 -17.67
CA LYS A 50 29.39 -47.97 -18.26
C LYS A 50 28.14 -47.31 -17.70
N ALA A 51 27.07 -48.08 -17.46
CA ALA A 51 25.85 -47.59 -16.85
C ALA A 51 26.08 -47.17 -15.38
N SER A 52 26.85 -47.96 -14.62
CA SER A 52 27.22 -47.65 -13.24
C SER A 52 28.06 -46.36 -13.13
N ARG A 53 29.10 -46.21 -13.95
CA ARG A 53 29.93 -44.98 -13.97
C ARG A 53 29.15 -43.73 -14.41
N ALA A 54 28.17 -43.88 -15.31
CA ALA A 54 27.29 -42.79 -15.69
C ALA A 54 26.35 -42.37 -14.55
N LEU A 55 25.83 -43.34 -13.79
CA LEU A 55 25.00 -43.11 -12.61
C LEU A 55 25.79 -42.39 -11.50
N GLU A 56 27.01 -42.84 -11.18
CA GLU A 56 27.88 -42.20 -10.18
C GLU A 56 28.22 -40.74 -10.56
N ARG A 57 28.52 -40.47 -11.83
CA ARG A 57 28.76 -39.10 -12.31
C ARG A 57 27.50 -38.23 -12.20
N ALA A 58 26.33 -38.78 -12.53
CA ALA A 58 25.06 -38.07 -12.40
C ALA A 58 24.73 -37.75 -10.93
N GLN A 59 25.00 -38.68 -10.01
CA GLN A 59 24.81 -38.49 -8.58
C GLN A 59 25.77 -37.42 -8.01
N ARG A 60 27.05 -37.43 -8.40
CA ARG A 60 28.01 -36.38 -8.00
C ARG A 60 27.59 -34.99 -8.48
N LEU A 61 27.16 -34.87 -9.74
CA LEU A 61 26.67 -33.60 -10.30
C LEU A 61 25.39 -33.12 -9.62
N GLN A 62 24.50 -34.03 -9.20
CA GLN A 62 23.33 -33.67 -8.41
C GLN A 62 23.71 -33.19 -7.01
N ALA A 63 24.66 -33.86 -6.34
CA ALA A 63 25.15 -33.46 -5.02
C ALA A 63 25.81 -32.07 -5.04
N GLU A 64 26.62 -31.76 -6.06
CA GLU A 64 27.22 -30.43 -6.24
C GLU A 64 26.18 -29.34 -6.52
N LYS A 65 25.13 -29.64 -7.28
CA LYS A 65 24.03 -28.69 -7.52
C LYS A 65 23.20 -28.44 -6.26
N LEU A 66 23.01 -29.47 -5.43
CA LEU A 66 22.32 -29.35 -4.15
C LEU A 66 23.13 -28.50 -3.16
N SER A 67 24.43 -28.76 -3.02
CA SER A 67 25.29 -27.98 -2.12
C SER A 67 25.39 -26.50 -2.55
N ALA A 68 25.49 -26.23 -3.85
CA ALA A 68 25.46 -24.87 -4.39
C ALA A 68 24.12 -24.16 -4.12
N ARG A 69 23.00 -24.89 -4.19
CA ARG A 69 21.66 -24.36 -3.88
C ARG A 69 21.51 -24.07 -2.39
N GLU A 70 22.00 -24.94 -1.52
CA GLU A 70 21.99 -24.75 -0.07
C GLU A 70 22.84 -23.54 0.34
N ALA A 71 24.03 -23.37 -0.23
CA ALA A 71 24.89 -22.22 0.01
C ALA A 71 24.20 -20.90 -0.40
N ARG A 72 23.55 -20.85 -1.56
CA ARG A 72 22.75 -19.69 -2.00
C ARG A 72 21.58 -19.41 -1.05
N LEU A 73 20.93 -20.45 -0.55
CA LEU A 73 19.81 -20.31 0.37
C LEU A 73 20.26 -19.81 1.75
N ALA A 74 21.41 -20.29 2.24
CA ALA A 74 22.03 -19.81 3.46
C ALA A 74 22.47 -18.33 3.34
N GLU A 75 23.06 -17.93 2.21
CA GLU A 75 23.42 -16.55 1.94
C GLU A 75 22.18 -15.63 1.83
N ALA A 76 21.12 -16.10 1.17
CA ALA A 76 19.84 -15.38 1.10
C ALA A 76 19.21 -15.21 2.49
N ARG A 77 19.23 -16.25 3.32
CA ARG A 77 18.79 -16.18 4.72
C ARG A 77 19.64 -15.23 5.54
N ARG A 78 20.98 -15.21 5.36
CA ARG A 78 21.87 -14.27 6.04
C ARG A 78 21.60 -12.83 5.62
N LYS A 79 21.40 -12.56 4.33
CA LYS A 79 21.00 -11.24 3.81
C LYS A 79 19.63 -10.82 4.31
N ALA A 80 18.66 -11.73 4.39
CA ALA A 80 17.34 -11.45 4.96
C ALA A 80 17.42 -11.11 6.46
N ARG A 81 18.22 -11.85 7.24
CA ARG A 81 18.46 -11.56 8.66
C ARG A 81 19.18 -10.22 8.84
N ALA A 82 20.22 -9.94 8.05
CA ALA A 82 20.92 -8.66 8.10
C ALA A 82 20.01 -7.47 7.71
N LYS A 83 19.11 -7.65 6.73
CA LYS A 83 18.09 -6.64 6.42
C LYS A 83 17.09 -6.46 7.57
N ALA A 84 16.62 -7.55 8.19
CA ALA A 84 15.73 -7.48 9.34
C ALA A 84 16.39 -6.82 10.56
N GLU A 85 17.68 -7.07 10.79
CA GLU A 85 18.46 -6.42 11.83
C GLU A 85 18.74 -4.95 11.52
N ALA A 86 19.02 -4.60 10.26
CA ALA A 86 19.16 -3.19 9.84
C ALA A 86 17.84 -2.42 9.98
N ILE A 87 16.69 -3.07 9.73
CA ILE A 87 15.36 -2.49 10.00
C ILE A 87 15.13 -2.33 11.51
N LYS A 88 15.61 -3.25 12.35
CA LYS A 88 15.54 -3.14 13.82
C LYS A 88 16.51 -2.09 14.41
N LYS A 89 17.67 -1.89 13.78
CA LYS A 89 18.72 -0.94 14.22
C LYS A 89 18.59 0.45 13.62
N GLY A 90 17.85 0.60 12.52
CA GLY A 90 17.37 1.91 12.09
C GLY A 90 16.45 2.42 13.17
N THR A 91 16.94 3.35 13.99
CA THR A 91 16.14 4.13 14.94
C THR A 91 14.84 4.46 14.24
N LEU A 92 13.70 3.96 14.75
CA LEU A 92 12.42 4.43 14.26
C LEU A 92 12.48 5.94 14.40
N ASP A 93 12.48 6.67 13.28
CA ASP A 93 12.33 8.12 13.29
C ASP A 93 10.95 8.41 13.89
N VAL A 94 10.89 8.44 15.22
CA VAL A 94 9.72 8.79 15.99
C VAL A 94 9.59 10.30 15.89
N ALA A 95 8.47 10.75 15.36
CA ALA A 95 8.20 12.17 15.29
C ALA A 95 8.07 12.73 16.71
N LYS A 96 8.52 13.98 16.91
CA LYS A 96 8.28 14.68 18.18
C LYS A 96 6.79 14.70 18.48
N LEU A 97 6.42 14.39 19.72
CA LEU A 97 5.04 14.42 20.17
C LEU A 97 4.54 15.87 20.27
N VAL A 98 3.40 16.17 19.64
CA VAL A 98 2.79 17.52 19.58
C VAL A 98 1.32 17.50 20.02
N VAL A 99 0.86 16.42 20.66
CA VAL A 99 -0.49 16.39 21.25
C VAL A 99 -0.53 17.25 22.54
N PRO A 100 -1.67 17.90 22.85
CA PRO A 100 -1.81 18.70 24.06
C PRO A 100 -1.47 17.93 25.34
N SER A 101 -0.84 18.61 26.29
CA SER A 101 -0.46 18.05 27.59
C SER A 101 -1.66 17.70 28.45
N GLU A 102 -2.74 18.46 28.35
CA GLU A 102 -4.01 18.19 29.02
C GLU A 102 -4.91 17.38 28.10
N SER A 103 -5.63 16.40 28.66
CA SER A 103 -6.65 15.65 27.96
C SER A 103 -7.84 15.45 28.87
N ALA A 104 -9.03 15.56 28.29
CA ALA A 104 -10.25 15.04 28.86
C ALA A 104 -10.14 13.52 29.07
N PRO A 105 -10.93 12.95 29.99
CA PRO A 105 -10.97 11.51 30.24
C PRO A 105 -11.50 10.72 29.03
N ASP A 106 -11.17 9.43 29.00
CA ASP A 106 -11.55 8.50 27.93
C ASP A 106 -13.06 8.36 27.71
N LYS A 107 -13.86 8.49 28.78
CA LYS A 107 -15.33 8.52 28.71
C LYS A 107 -15.89 9.61 27.78
N GLU A 108 -15.11 10.63 27.44
CA GLU A 108 -15.50 11.68 26.50
C GLU A 108 -15.10 11.38 25.05
N LEU A 109 -14.30 10.34 24.80
CA LEU A 109 -13.88 9.93 23.45
C LEU A 109 -15.04 9.44 22.56
N PRO A 110 -16.07 8.73 23.07
CA PRO A 110 -17.17 8.27 22.23
C PRO A 110 -17.94 9.42 21.58
N GLY A 111 -18.48 9.17 20.39
CA GLY A 111 -19.26 10.12 19.60
C GLY A 111 -18.75 10.29 18.18
N THR A 112 -19.36 11.24 17.47
CA THR A 112 -19.03 11.54 16.07
C THR A 112 -18.07 12.73 15.99
N TRP A 113 -16.97 12.54 15.27
CA TRP A 113 -15.87 13.48 15.16
C TRP A 113 -15.59 13.82 13.71
N ILE A 114 -15.50 15.10 13.37
CA ILE A 114 -15.25 15.60 12.02
C ILE A 114 -13.79 16.01 11.91
N LEU A 115 -13.05 15.42 10.98
CA LEU A 115 -11.67 15.77 10.73
C LEU A 115 -11.59 17.20 10.16
N GLU A 116 -10.75 18.03 10.76
CA GLU A 116 -10.44 19.34 10.22
C GLU A 116 -9.67 19.18 8.89
N SER A 117 -10.26 19.68 7.80
CA SER A 117 -9.74 19.51 6.44
C SER A 117 -8.27 19.96 6.29
N GLU A 118 -7.85 21.01 6.99
CA GLU A 118 -6.46 21.48 6.99
C GLU A 118 -5.46 20.42 7.47
N SER A 119 -5.82 19.60 8.46
CA SER A 119 -4.94 18.58 9.00
C SER A 119 -4.75 17.40 8.02
N LEU A 120 -5.84 17.00 7.35
CA LEU A 120 -5.79 16.01 6.28
C LEU A 120 -4.98 16.51 5.09
N GLY A 121 -5.22 17.76 4.68
CA GLY A 121 -4.54 18.38 3.54
C GLY A 121 -3.02 18.39 3.69
N ARG A 122 -2.51 18.67 4.89
CA ARG A 122 -1.06 18.58 5.19
C ARG A 122 -0.52 17.16 5.04
N SER A 123 -1.24 16.18 5.59
CA SER A 123 -0.84 14.76 5.52
C SER A 123 -0.78 14.25 4.08
N LEU A 124 -1.77 14.62 3.27
CA LEU A 124 -1.83 14.27 1.85
C LEU A 124 -0.72 14.97 1.07
N THR A 125 -0.51 16.26 1.30
CA THR A 125 0.57 17.03 0.67
C THR A 125 1.92 16.37 0.92
N GLU A 126 2.22 15.96 2.15
CA GLU A 126 3.47 15.25 2.46
C GLU A 126 3.58 13.89 1.73
N GLN A 127 2.49 13.11 1.67
CA GLN A 127 2.50 11.82 0.98
C GLN A 127 2.70 11.98 -0.53
N PHE A 128 1.95 12.89 -1.16
CA PHE A 128 2.07 13.14 -2.60
C PHE A 128 3.41 13.79 -2.95
N GLN A 129 3.93 14.69 -2.12
CA GLN A 129 5.26 15.27 -2.32
C GLN A 129 6.37 14.21 -2.23
N LYS A 130 6.23 13.22 -1.34
CA LYS A 130 7.15 12.06 -1.29
C LYS A 130 7.03 11.18 -2.53
N ALA A 131 5.81 10.93 -3.00
CA ALA A 131 5.56 10.10 -4.18
C ALA A 131 6.03 10.77 -5.49
N ALA A 132 5.89 12.10 -5.60
CA ALA A 132 6.31 12.87 -6.77
C ALA A 132 7.84 12.93 -6.97
N GLY A 133 8.62 12.73 -5.90
CA GLY A 133 10.08 12.71 -5.95
C GLY A 133 10.75 14.09 -5.94
N ARG A 134 12.09 14.10 -6.02
CA ARG A 134 12.88 15.36 -6.01
C ARG A 134 12.71 16.10 -7.34
N GLY A 135 12.44 17.40 -7.28
CA GLY A 135 12.30 18.27 -8.46
C GLY A 135 10.87 18.45 -8.98
N MET A 136 9.87 17.89 -8.31
CA MET A 136 8.46 18.19 -8.50
C MET A 136 7.93 18.88 -7.25
N ALA A 137 7.21 19.99 -7.41
CA ALA A 137 6.49 20.66 -6.34
C ALA A 137 5.02 20.28 -6.40
N PHE A 138 4.49 19.70 -5.33
CA PHE A 138 3.07 19.41 -5.19
C PHE A 138 2.37 20.53 -4.43
N THR A 139 1.22 20.97 -4.94
CA THR A 139 0.36 21.96 -4.29
C THR A 139 -1.05 21.41 -4.23
N LEU A 140 -1.62 21.38 -3.03
CA LEU A 140 -3.03 21.06 -2.82
C LEU A 140 -3.84 22.34 -3.05
N ASP A 141 -4.75 22.33 -4.03
CA ASP A 141 -5.53 23.50 -4.40
C ASP A 141 -6.85 23.53 -3.62
N LYS A 142 -7.59 22.41 -3.66
CA LYS A 142 -8.92 22.33 -3.06
C LYS A 142 -9.15 20.98 -2.41
N LEU A 143 -9.80 21.03 -1.25
CA LEU A 143 -10.22 19.87 -0.48
C LEU A 143 -11.65 20.09 -0.02
N THR A 144 -12.56 19.20 -0.38
CA THR A 144 -13.99 19.29 -0.01
C THR A 144 -14.54 17.93 0.41
N GLY A 145 -15.73 17.96 1.02
CA GLY A 145 -16.40 16.78 1.55
C GLY A 145 -15.97 16.47 2.99
N ASP A 146 -16.75 15.62 3.64
CA ASP A 146 -16.60 15.36 5.06
C ASP A 146 -15.87 14.04 5.30
N TYR A 147 -15.02 14.07 6.33
CA TYR A 147 -14.39 12.90 6.91
C TYR A 147 -14.88 12.80 8.35
N LEU A 148 -15.78 11.85 8.60
CA LEU A 148 -16.41 11.66 9.90
C LEU A 148 -15.89 10.37 10.53
N ALA A 149 -15.41 10.44 11.76
CA ALA A 149 -15.03 9.31 12.57
C ALA A 149 -16.05 9.13 13.70
N GLU A 150 -16.86 8.07 13.61
CA GLU A 150 -17.71 7.61 14.69
C GLU A 150 -16.90 6.71 15.62
N ILE A 151 -16.76 7.10 16.87
CA ILE A 151 -16.03 6.32 17.87
C ILE A 151 -17.05 5.72 18.84
N ASN A 152 -17.09 4.39 18.90
CA ASN A 152 -17.86 3.65 19.89
C ASN A 152 -16.90 2.82 20.76
N SER A 153 -16.64 3.31 21.98
CA SER A 153 -15.74 2.65 22.92
C SER A 153 -16.28 1.29 23.38
N ASP A 154 -17.59 1.17 23.57
CA ASP A 154 -18.22 -0.04 24.13
C ASP A 154 -18.12 -1.21 23.17
N LYS A 155 -18.16 -0.92 21.87
CA LYS A 155 -17.94 -1.88 20.79
C LYS A 155 -16.49 -1.96 20.34
N SER A 156 -15.58 -1.21 20.99
CA SER A 156 -14.18 -1.07 20.59
C SER A 156 -14.02 -0.82 19.09
N LYS A 157 -14.84 0.08 18.53
CA LYS A 157 -14.95 0.27 17.07
C LYS A 157 -14.88 1.75 16.70
N ILE A 158 -14.17 2.05 15.62
CA ILE A 158 -14.21 3.34 14.94
C ILE A 158 -14.68 3.11 13.52
N ILE A 159 -15.68 3.87 13.07
CA ILE A 159 -16.12 3.87 11.67
C ILE A 159 -15.81 5.23 11.08
N VAL A 160 -15.01 5.23 10.03
CA VAL A 160 -14.66 6.41 9.26
C VAL A 160 -15.51 6.46 8.01
N HIS A 161 -16.24 7.55 7.82
CA HIS A 161 -17.03 7.82 6.62
C HIS A 161 -16.35 8.88 5.77
N TRP A 162 -16.17 8.55 4.49
CA TRP A 162 -15.74 9.47 3.45
C TRP A 162 -16.97 9.93 2.67
N LYS A 163 -17.50 11.12 2.98
CA LYS A 163 -18.72 11.67 2.36
C LYS A 163 -18.36 12.71 1.30
N ASP A 164 -18.62 12.39 0.04
CA ASP A 164 -18.36 13.26 -1.12
C ASP A 164 -16.98 13.91 -1.13
N TRP A 165 -15.98 13.16 -0.63
CA TRP A 165 -14.66 13.69 -0.41
C TRP A 165 -13.95 13.86 -1.75
N LYS A 166 -13.41 15.06 -2.00
CA LYS A 166 -12.73 15.42 -3.24
C LYS A 166 -11.50 16.25 -2.96
N MET A 167 -10.45 15.96 -3.69
CA MET A 167 -9.17 16.65 -3.65
C MET A 167 -8.77 17.05 -5.07
N GLU A 168 -8.35 18.30 -5.22
CA GLU A 168 -7.77 18.84 -6.45
C GLU A 168 -6.37 19.37 -6.11
N SER A 169 -5.40 19.02 -6.93
CA SER A 169 -4.01 19.39 -6.72
C SER A 169 -3.26 19.58 -8.04
N VAL A 170 -2.14 20.30 -7.95
CA VAL A 170 -1.23 20.52 -9.07
C VAL A 170 0.18 20.08 -8.69
N ALA A 171 0.79 19.27 -9.55
CA ALA A 171 2.21 19.00 -9.51
C ALA A 171 2.92 19.83 -10.59
N LYS A 172 3.96 20.57 -10.20
CA LYS A 172 4.75 21.43 -11.09
C LYS A 172 6.21 20.98 -11.13
N ARG A 173 6.79 20.94 -12.32
CA ARG A 173 8.24 20.80 -12.55
C ARG A 173 8.64 21.76 -13.66
N ASP A 174 9.49 22.73 -13.35
CA ASP A 174 9.86 23.80 -14.27
C ASP A 174 8.60 24.46 -14.87
N ASP A 175 8.42 24.46 -16.20
CA ASP A 175 7.22 24.99 -16.86
C ASP A 175 6.08 23.96 -17.01
N PHE A 176 6.32 22.69 -16.66
CA PHE A 176 5.33 21.63 -16.76
C PHE A 176 4.42 21.63 -15.53
N LYS A 177 3.11 21.73 -15.75
CA LYS A 177 2.07 21.62 -14.72
C LYS A 177 1.13 20.47 -15.03
N VAL A 178 0.80 19.72 -13.98
CA VAL A 178 -0.08 18.56 -14.04
C VAL A 178 -1.16 18.71 -13.00
N ALA A 179 -2.41 18.73 -13.43
CA ALA A 179 -3.56 18.65 -12.53
C ALA A 179 -3.87 17.20 -12.15
N LEU A 180 -4.11 16.96 -10.87
CA LEU A 180 -4.59 15.70 -10.30
C LEU A 180 -5.90 15.98 -9.55
N ALA A 181 -6.92 15.19 -9.81
CA ALA A 181 -8.14 15.20 -9.02
C ALA A 181 -8.44 13.80 -8.49
N VAL A 182 -8.86 13.71 -7.24
CA VAL A 182 -9.19 12.45 -6.56
C VAL A 182 -10.54 12.62 -5.87
N SER A 183 -11.46 11.70 -6.12
CA SER A 183 -12.72 11.59 -5.37
C SER A 183 -12.76 10.29 -4.61
N VAL A 184 -13.30 10.32 -3.40
CA VAL A 184 -13.38 9.18 -2.48
C VAL A 184 -14.77 9.12 -1.87
N THR A 185 -15.32 7.92 -1.80
CA THR A 185 -16.56 7.65 -1.07
C THR A 185 -16.49 6.26 -0.42
N GLY A 186 -17.26 6.07 0.64
CA GLY A 186 -17.38 4.80 1.35
C GLY A 186 -16.92 4.93 2.80
N LYS A 187 -16.52 3.80 3.39
CA LYS A 187 -16.16 3.75 4.80
C LYS A 187 -14.98 2.83 5.10
N GLN A 188 -14.30 3.13 6.19
CA GLN A 188 -13.26 2.29 6.78
C GLN A 188 -13.66 1.95 8.21
N GLU A 189 -13.58 0.69 8.58
CA GLU A 189 -13.87 0.22 9.93
C GLU A 189 -12.56 -0.16 10.61
N TYR A 190 -12.38 0.34 11.83
CA TYR A 190 -11.22 0.07 12.67
C TYR A 190 -11.66 -0.53 14.00
N THR A 191 -10.86 -1.46 14.51
CA THR A 191 -11.01 -2.02 15.85
C THR A 191 -10.04 -1.31 16.79
N ILE A 192 -10.52 -0.87 17.94
CA ILE A 192 -9.71 -0.33 19.04
C ILE A 192 -9.16 -1.52 19.82
N VAL A 193 -7.92 -1.91 19.51
CA VAL A 193 -7.24 -3.04 20.17
C VAL A 193 -6.84 -2.68 21.59
N LYS A 194 -6.43 -1.43 21.81
CA LYS A 194 -6.02 -0.93 23.12
C LYS A 194 -6.23 0.57 23.22
N LEU A 195 -6.81 1.01 24.33
CA LEU A 195 -6.94 2.42 24.68
C LEU A 195 -6.35 2.65 26.08
N THR A 196 -5.40 3.57 26.18
CA THR A 196 -4.78 3.96 27.44
C THR A 196 -5.00 5.45 27.66
N SER A 197 -5.69 5.82 28.75
CA SER A 197 -5.89 7.20 29.19
C SER A 197 -4.87 7.54 30.30
N GLY A 198 -3.65 7.84 29.89
CA GLY A 198 -2.58 8.22 30.81
C GLY A 198 -2.65 9.69 31.22
N LYS A 199 -2.04 10.05 32.36
CA LYS A 199 -1.97 11.46 32.80
C LYS A 199 -1.06 12.31 31.92
N ALA A 200 0.05 11.76 31.43
CA ALA A 200 0.99 12.45 30.54
C ALA A 200 0.67 12.16 29.06
N PRO A 201 0.88 13.11 28.13
CA PRO A 201 0.61 12.89 26.71
C PRO A 201 1.34 11.68 26.11
N GLU A 202 2.56 11.38 26.58
CA GLU A 202 3.36 10.20 26.20
C GLU A 202 2.67 8.85 26.52
N SER A 203 1.84 8.84 27.57
CA SER A 203 1.17 7.65 28.09
C SER A 203 -0.25 7.45 27.54
N ARG A 204 -0.80 8.47 26.87
CA ARG A 204 -2.09 8.39 26.17
C ARG A 204 -1.87 7.73 24.82
N LYS A 205 -2.34 6.50 24.67
CA LYS A 205 -2.12 5.71 23.46
C LYS A 205 -3.40 5.05 23.00
N ILE A 206 -3.58 5.00 21.69
CA ILE A 206 -4.65 4.27 21.02
C ILE A 206 -4.01 3.37 19.97
N LEU A 207 -4.32 2.09 20.05
CA LEU A 207 -3.92 1.07 19.08
C LEU A 207 -5.15 0.70 18.26
N LEU A 208 -5.06 0.97 16.97
CA LEU A 208 -6.10 0.78 15.97
C LEU A 208 -5.64 -0.26 14.95
N GLU A 209 -6.56 -1.15 14.59
CA GLU A 209 -6.40 -2.11 13.51
C GLU A 209 -7.50 -1.88 12.47
N LEU A 210 -7.11 -1.68 11.20
CA LEU A 210 -8.06 -1.57 10.10
C LEU A 210 -8.68 -2.94 9.85
N SER A 211 -9.96 -3.10 10.17
CA SER A 211 -10.69 -4.37 10.01
C SER A 211 -11.40 -4.47 8.67
N LYS A 212 -11.86 -3.34 8.10
CA LYS A 212 -12.56 -3.31 6.81
C LYS A 212 -12.29 -2.02 6.05
N ASP A 213 -12.01 -2.11 4.76
CA ASP A 213 -11.91 -0.96 3.85
C ASP A 213 -12.90 -1.13 2.68
N GLU A 214 -13.99 -0.37 2.71
CA GLU A 214 -15.00 -0.33 1.65
C GLU A 214 -14.91 0.96 0.81
N THR A 215 -13.77 1.67 0.87
CA THR A 215 -13.58 2.90 0.10
C THR A 215 -13.47 2.61 -1.39
N LYS A 216 -14.15 3.45 -2.17
CA LYS A 216 -14.01 3.56 -3.62
C LYS A 216 -13.36 4.90 -3.92
N SER A 217 -12.34 4.90 -4.77
CA SER A 217 -11.73 6.13 -5.25
C SER A 217 -11.72 6.21 -6.78
N GLN A 218 -11.82 7.42 -7.29
CA GLN A 218 -11.60 7.74 -8.69
C GLN A 218 -10.52 8.80 -8.78
N SER A 219 -9.60 8.61 -9.71
CA SER A 219 -8.44 9.48 -9.89
C SER A 219 -8.43 9.98 -11.33
N PHE A 220 -8.13 11.26 -11.51
CA PHE A 220 -8.06 11.93 -12.80
C PHE A 220 -6.72 12.63 -12.93
N PHE A 221 -6.00 12.36 -14.01
CA PHE A 221 -4.73 12.98 -14.34
C PHE A 221 -4.92 13.80 -15.61
N GLN A 222 -4.70 15.11 -15.53
CA GLN A 222 -4.99 16.04 -16.63
C GLN A 222 -6.41 15.86 -17.21
N GLY A 223 -7.39 15.59 -16.34
CA GLY A 223 -8.79 15.34 -16.73
C GLY A 223 -9.08 13.92 -17.25
N ALA A 224 -8.06 13.11 -17.55
CA ALA A 224 -8.24 11.72 -17.96
C ALA A 224 -8.36 10.80 -16.73
N ARG A 225 -9.41 9.97 -16.67
CA ARG A 225 -9.58 9.00 -15.58
C ARG A 225 -8.49 7.93 -15.66
N ILE A 226 -7.78 7.73 -14.56
CA ILE A 226 -6.80 6.65 -14.41
C ILE A 226 -7.36 5.53 -13.54
N ARG A 227 -6.94 4.29 -13.80
CA ARG A 227 -7.41 3.09 -13.08
C ARG A 227 -6.74 2.87 -11.72
N SER A 228 -5.83 3.74 -11.30
CA SER A 228 -5.14 3.58 -10.02
C SER A 228 -5.99 4.05 -8.84
N LYS A 229 -6.15 3.15 -7.86
CA LYS A 229 -6.62 3.51 -6.52
C LYS A 229 -5.54 4.36 -5.87
N VAL A 230 -5.89 5.55 -5.39
CA VAL A 230 -5.01 6.35 -4.54
C VAL A 230 -4.94 5.70 -3.18
N ASP A 231 -3.71 5.56 -2.65
CA ASP A 231 -3.51 5.14 -1.27
C ASP A 231 -4.02 6.25 -0.35
N LEU A 232 -5.14 5.97 0.32
CA LEU A 232 -5.74 6.89 1.27
C LEU A 232 -5.04 6.79 2.62
N PRO A 233 -4.86 7.92 3.31
CA PRO A 233 -4.26 7.87 4.63
C PRO A 233 -5.22 7.15 5.59
N ALA A 234 -4.73 6.11 6.26
CA ALA A 234 -5.44 5.41 7.31
C ALA A 234 -5.32 6.15 8.65
N LEU A 235 -6.32 5.98 9.54
CA LEU A 235 -6.17 6.35 10.95
C LEU A 235 -4.96 5.61 11.53
N ALA A 236 -3.99 6.38 12.02
CA ALA A 236 -2.76 5.82 12.56
C ALA A 236 -2.92 5.49 14.04
N SER A 237 -2.39 4.33 14.45
CA SER A 237 -2.12 4.04 15.85
C SER A 237 -1.07 5.01 16.39
N GLY A 238 -1.23 5.46 17.63
CA GLY A 238 -0.29 6.39 18.23
C GLY A 238 -0.84 7.07 19.48
N HIS A 239 -0.56 8.37 19.59
CA HIS A 239 -0.94 9.18 20.73
C HIS A 239 -2.27 9.88 20.48
N TRP A 240 -3.05 10.04 21.54
CA TRP A 240 -4.31 10.77 21.48
C TRP A 240 -4.46 11.75 22.64
N SER A 241 -5.27 12.78 22.45
CA SER A 241 -5.66 13.74 23.48
C SER A 241 -6.96 14.43 23.11
N ILE A 242 -7.81 14.78 24.07
CA ILE A 242 -8.98 15.63 23.85
C ILE A 242 -8.77 16.92 24.63
N ASN A 243 -8.59 18.03 23.95
CA ASN A 243 -8.37 19.33 24.58
C ASN A 243 -9.28 20.36 23.91
N GLU A 244 -9.99 21.16 24.72
CA GLU A 244 -10.91 22.20 24.24
C GLU A 244 -11.96 21.67 23.23
N GLY A 245 -12.44 20.43 23.42
CA GLY A 245 -13.42 19.81 22.53
C GLY A 245 -12.87 19.34 21.17
N ILE A 246 -11.54 19.34 21.01
CA ILE A 246 -10.84 18.83 19.82
C ILE A 246 -10.13 17.53 20.17
N LEU A 247 -10.42 16.48 19.42
CA LEU A 247 -9.67 15.22 19.48
C LEU A 247 -8.41 15.35 18.60
N HIS A 248 -7.25 15.15 19.21
CA HIS A 248 -5.96 15.06 18.54
C HIS A 248 -5.54 13.59 18.43
N LEU A 249 -5.15 13.16 17.24
CA LEU A 249 -4.60 11.83 16.98
C LEU A 249 -3.27 11.96 16.22
N GLN A 250 -2.17 11.48 16.81
CA GLN A 250 -0.84 11.54 16.20
C GLN A 250 -0.23 10.14 16.11
N GLY A 251 -0.05 9.65 14.90
CA GLY A 251 0.72 8.44 14.63
C GLY A 251 2.21 8.61 14.94
N ILE A 252 2.90 7.51 15.21
CA ILE A 252 4.33 7.48 15.63
C ILE A 252 5.26 8.22 14.65
N LYS A 253 4.96 8.15 13.35
CA LYS A 253 5.75 8.79 12.28
C LYS A 253 5.14 10.09 11.76
N GLN A 254 3.97 10.48 12.27
CA GLN A 254 3.28 11.69 11.85
C GLN A 254 3.84 12.89 12.61
N LYS A 255 4.30 13.91 11.88
CA LYS A 255 4.83 15.14 12.48
C LYS A 255 3.75 16.06 13.06
N VAL A 256 2.52 15.95 12.55
CA VAL A 256 1.38 16.79 12.91
C VAL A 256 0.20 15.89 13.27
N PRO A 257 -0.51 16.15 14.38
CA PRO A 257 -1.71 15.40 14.72
C PRO A 257 -2.87 15.70 13.76
N TRP A 258 -3.66 14.67 13.50
CA TRP A 258 -5.03 14.81 13.01
C TRP A 258 -5.89 15.44 14.09
N LYS A 259 -6.66 16.44 13.70
CA LYS A 259 -7.53 17.20 14.59
C LYS A 259 -8.97 16.96 14.20
N PHE A 260 -9.79 16.58 15.16
CA PHE A 260 -11.20 16.35 14.93
C PHE A 260 -12.04 17.20 15.87
N LYS A 261 -13.01 17.90 15.30
CA LYS A 261 -14.03 18.62 16.06
C LYS A 261 -15.21 17.68 16.31
N ARG A 262 -15.89 17.83 17.44
CA ARG A 262 -17.14 17.10 17.66
C ARG A 262 -18.18 17.53 16.62
N ALA A 263 -18.86 16.56 16.01
CA ALA A 263 -19.93 16.85 15.06
C ALA A 263 -21.09 17.58 15.73
N THR A 264 -21.72 18.48 14.99
CA THR A 264 -23.01 19.05 15.38
C THR A 264 -24.15 18.14 14.90
N LYS A 265 -25.35 18.27 15.48
CA LYS A 265 -26.51 17.39 15.17
C LYS A 265 -26.86 17.32 13.68
N GLU A 266 -26.54 18.35 12.90
CA GLU A 266 -26.81 18.39 11.45
C GLU A 266 -25.81 17.57 10.62
N GLN A 267 -24.68 17.18 11.22
CA GLN A 267 -23.55 16.53 10.55
C GLN A 267 -23.39 15.06 10.97
N GLU A 268 -24.26 14.59 11.87
CA GLU A 268 -24.36 13.18 12.23
C GLU A 268 -24.90 12.37 11.02
N PRO A 269 -24.37 11.16 10.78
CA PRO A 269 -24.74 10.33 9.64
C PRO A 269 -26.13 9.71 9.71
#